data_AF-A0A6V7KKX2-F1
#
_entry.id   AF-A0A6V7KKX2-F1
#
_cell.length_a   1.000
_cell.length_b   1.000
_cell.length_c   1.000
_cell.angle_alpha   90.00
_cell.angle_beta   90.00
_cell.angle_gamma   90.00
#
_symmetry.space_group_name_H-M   'P 1'
#
loop_
_entity.id
_entity.type
_entity.pdbx_description
1 polymer ?
#
loop_
_entity_poly.entity_id
_entity_poly.type
_entity_poly.pdbx_seq_one_letter_code
_entity_poly.pdbx_strand_id
1 'polypeptide(L)'
;ANAFNEIDGKFVYNGILEGNWMPPYDDGTSPSAWTGSVPILEQYYESGGERVKYGQCWVFAGVVTTICRAIGLPSRVVTNVVSAHDTNGSLSLDVYYDEHMNRLDADPLTGTADSIWNYHVWNDVWMSRPDLPKGYGGWQAIDGTPQEQSAGLYRCGPAPVEAVRQGITGFNFDVPFLIASVNADQISWIRNPRSVIGWSKINTNTT
;
A
#
# COMPACT_ATOMS: atom_id res chain seq x y z
N ALA A 1 10.37 -6.87 5.03
CA ALA A 1 9.61 -6.14 6.07
C ALA A 1 8.28 -6.84 6.31
N ASN A 2 7.45 -6.99 5.27
CA ASN A 2 6.40 -8.02 5.24
C ASN A 2 6.98 -9.34 4.72
N ALA A 3 6.65 -10.47 5.37
CA ALA A 3 6.99 -11.80 4.91
C ALA A 3 5.91 -12.78 5.35
N PHE A 4 5.65 -13.80 4.54
CA PHE A 4 4.67 -14.84 4.81
C PHE A 4 5.34 -16.20 4.69
N ASN A 5 5.07 -17.07 5.64
CA ASN A 5 5.48 -18.47 5.62
C ASN A 5 4.25 -19.36 5.48
N GLU A 6 4.37 -20.47 4.76
CA GLU A 6 3.33 -21.49 4.75
C GLU A 6 3.56 -22.46 5.91
N ILE A 7 2.61 -22.56 6.83
CA ILE A 7 2.60 -23.48 7.96
C ILE A 7 1.28 -24.24 7.91
N ASP A 8 1.34 -25.57 7.80
CA ASP A 8 0.16 -26.46 7.71
C ASP A 8 -0.85 -26.03 6.62
N GLY A 9 -0.36 -25.60 5.46
CA GLY A 9 -1.20 -25.15 4.33
C GLY A 9 -1.84 -23.77 4.52
N LYS A 10 -1.44 -23.01 5.55
CA LYS A 10 -1.88 -21.63 5.79
C LYS A 10 -0.72 -20.67 5.71
N PHE A 11 -0.92 -19.53 5.06
CA PHE A 11 0.03 -18.44 5.10
C PHE A 11 -0.05 -17.70 6.43
N VAL A 12 1.07 -17.67 7.15
CA VAL A 12 1.23 -16.96 8.42
C VAL A 12 2.16 -15.77 8.20
N TYR A 13 1.71 -14.58 8.61
CA TYR A 13 2.54 -13.39 8.58
C TYR A 13 3.68 -13.50 9.58
N ASN A 14 4.91 -13.49 9.05
CA ASN A 14 6.16 -13.59 9.80
C ASN A 14 7.12 -12.47 9.37
N GLY A 15 6.61 -11.24 9.26
CA GLY A 15 7.39 -10.06 8.92
C GLY A 15 8.28 -9.58 10.07
N ILE A 16 9.07 -8.53 9.80
CA ILE A 16 9.98 -7.90 10.77
C ILE A 16 9.23 -6.94 11.70
N LEU A 17 8.23 -6.24 11.15
CA LEU A 17 7.50 -5.17 11.82
C LEU A 17 6.04 -5.54 11.98
N GLU A 18 5.46 -5.06 13.08
CA GLU A 18 4.02 -5.02 13.30
C GLU A 18 3.51 -3.60 13.07
N GLY A 19 2.46 -3.46 12.25
CA GLY A 19 1.88 -2.16 11.93
C GLY A 19 0.91 -1.68 13.01
N ASN A 20 0.97 -0.41 13.37
CA ASN A 20 -0.08 0.25 14.17
C ASN A 20 -0.24 1.72 13.76
N TRP A 21 -1.45 2.08 13.33
CA TRP A 21 -1.78 3.40 12.79
C TRP A 21 -2.43 4.33 13.82
N MET A 22 -2.77 3.84 15.00
CA MET A 22 -3.40 4.65 16.03
C MET A 22 -2.93 4.31 17.45
N PRO A 23 -2.80 5.31 18.34
CA PRO A 23 -2.55 5.05 19.76
C PRO A 23 -3.65 4.17 20.39
N PRO A 24 -3.34 3.47 21.49
CA PRO A 24 -2.09 3.52 22.25
C PRO A 24 -0.97 2.65 21.67
N TYR A 25 0.28 2.95 22.07
CA TYR A 25 1.50 2.20 21.69
C TYR A 25 2.19 1.59 22.92
N ASP A 26 1.43 1.28 23.97
CA ASP A 26 1.94 1.04 25.32
C ASP A 26 2.86 -0.20 25.45
N ASP A 27 2.71 -1.17 24.56
CA ASP A 27 3.47 -2.42 24.49
C ASP A 27 4.54 -2.40 23.37
N GLY A 28 4.86 -1.23 22.83
CA GLY A 28 5.83 -1.09 21.74
C GLY A 28 6.44 0.30 21.64
N THR A 29 7.15 0.53 20.54
CA THR A 29 7.72 1.83 20.20
C THR A 29 6.78 2.56 19.26
N SER A 30 6.45 3.82 19.57
CA SER A 30 5.70 4.69 18.66
C SER A 30 6.39 4.75 17.29
N PRO A 31 5.68 4.59 16.16
CA PRO A 31 6.28 4.66 14.82
C PRO A 31 7.08 5.94 14.56
N SER A 32 6.70 7.06 15.21
CA SER A 32 7.38 8.35 15.10
C SER A 32 8.67 8.47 15.92
N ALA A 33 8.93 7.54 16.84
CA ALA A 33 10.13 7.55 17.68
C ALA A 33 11.35 6.93 16.98
N TRP A 34 11.15 6.15 15.91
CA TRP A 34 12.23 5.57 15.15
C TRP A 34 13.02 6.63 14.36
N THR A 35 14.33 6.65 14.54
CA THR A 35 15.26 7.53 13.80
C THR A 35 16.09 6.78 12.75
N GLY A 36 15.98 5.45 12.71
CA GLY A 36 16.69 4.59 11.77
C GLY A 36 16.23 3.13 11.85
N SER A 37 16.61 2.33 10.86
CA SER A 37 16.18 0.93 10.75
C SER A 37 17.07 -0.07 11.50
N VAL A 38 18.29 0.32 11.89
CA VAL A 38 19.25 -0.58 12.55
C VAL A 38 18.71 -1.10 13.89
N PRO A 39 18.21 -0.24 14.81
CA PRO A 39 17.65 -0.71 16.08
C PRO A 39 16.48 -1.68 15.89
N ILE A 40 15.66 -1.47 14.85
CA ILE A 40 14.54 -2.37 14.52
C ILE A 40 15.06 -3.75 14.10
N LEU A 41 16.06 -3.80 13.24
CA LEU A 41 16.64 -5.07 12.75
C LEU A 41 17.40 -5.81 13.85
N GLU A 42 18.12 -5.08 14.71
CA GLU A 42 18.80 -5.66 15.88
C GLU A 42 17.79 -6.24 16.87
N GLN A 43 16.74 -5.49 17.21
CA GLN A 43 15.68 -5.98 18.10
C GLN A 43 14.98 -7.23 17.53
N TYR A 44 14.70 -7.26 16.22
CA TYR A 44 14.14 -8.43 15.56
C TYR A 44 15.07 -9.65 15.64
N TYR A 45 16.38 -9.44 15.50
CA TYR A 45 17.36 -10.50 15.58
C TYR A 45 17.53 -11.02 17.02
N GLU A 46 17.65 -10.12 18.00
CA GLU A 46 17.83 -10.46 19.42
C GLU A 46 16.62 -11.14 20.04
N SER A 47 15.41 -10.83 19.57
CA SER A 47 14.16 -11.48 20.00
C SER A 47 13.99 -12.89 19.41
N GLY A 48 14.92 -13.36 18.56
CA GLY A 48 14.78 -14.65 17.87
C GLY A 48 13.77 -14.62 16.72
N GLY A 49 13.50 -13.44 16.15
CA GLY A 49 12.57 -13.25 15.03
C GLY A 49 11.15 -12.86 15.44
N GLU A 50 10.92 -12.42 16.68
CA GLU A 50 9.65 -11.82 17.06
C GLU A 50 9.50 -10.43 16.45
N ARG A 51 8.27 -10.11 15.98
CA ARG A 51 7.97 -8.85 15.30
C ARG A 51 8.22 -7.65 16.21
N VAL A 52 8.84 -6.63 15.64
CA VAL A 52 9.08 -5.36 16.33
C VAL A 52 7.84 -4.46 16.21
N LYS A 53 7.33 -4.03 17.37
CA LYS A 53 6.21 -3.09 17.50
C LYS A 53 6.75 -1.67 17.68
N TYR A 54 6.30 -0.64 16.96
CA TYR A 54 5.37 -0.62 15.83
C TYR A 54 5.97 0.12 14.63
N GLY A 55 5.40 -0.10 13.44
CA GLY A 55 5.73 0.61 12.21
C GLY A 55 4.52 1.24 11.52
N GLN A 56 4.79 2.29 10.74
CA GLN A 56 3.88 2.84 9.72
C GLN A 56 4.65 2.92 8.39
N CYS A 57 4.01 3.36 7.30
CA CYS A 57 4.54 3.24 5.93
C CYS A 57 6.02 3.69 5.78
N TRP A 58 6.42 4.82 6.36
CA TRP A 58 7.81 5.29 6.30
C TRP A 58 8.81 4.40 7.07
N VAL A 59 8.37 3.76 8.16
CA VAL A 59 9.17 2.81 8.94
C VAL A 59 9.38 1.52 8.14
N PHE A 60 8.32 1.00 7.53
CA PHE A 60 8.39 -0.15 6.62
C PHE A 60 9.35 0.14 5.47
N ALA A 61 9.19 1.29 4.80
CA ALA A 61 10.05 1.70 3.69
C ALA A 61 11.52 1.90 4.09
N GLY A 62 11.77 2.40 5.31
CA GLY A 62 13.11 2.51 5.88
C GLY A 62 13.79 1.15 6.05
N VAL A 63 13.08 0.18 6.65
CA VAL A 63 13.57 -1.20 6.82
C VAL A 63 13.81 -1.89 5.48
N VAL A 64 12.89 -1.77 4.52
CA VAL A 64 13.05 -2.35 3.17
C VAL A 64 14.28 -1.76 2.47
N THR A 65 14.48 -0.44 2.53
CA THR A 65 15.65 0.19 1.92
C THR A 65 16.95 -0.34 2.49
N THR A 66 17.04 -0.49 3.81
CA THR A 66 18.23 -1.02 4.46
C THR A 66 18.51 -2.46 4.04
N ILE A 67 17.49 -3.32 4.00
CA ILE A 67 17.65 -4.71 3.54
C ILE A 67 18.10 -4.76 2.08
N CYS A 68 17.42 -4.06 1.17
CA CYS A 68 17.77 -4.04 -0.25
C CYS A 68 19.21 -3.56 -0.48
N ARG A 69 19.59 -2.45 0.15
CA ARG A 69 20.95 -1.90 0.02
C ARG A 69 22.00 -2.83 0.62
N ALA A 70 21.71 -3.48 1.75
CA ALA A 70 22.61 -4.44 2.38
C ALA A 70 22.89 -5.67 1.49
N ILE A 71 21.89 -6.13 0.73
CA ILE A 71 22.06 -7.26 -0.22
C ILE A 71 22.52 -6.82 -1.62
N GLY A 72 22.88 -5.55 -1.81
CA GLY A 72 23.42 -5.03 -3.08
C GLY A 72 22.38 -4.63 -4.12
N LEU A 73 21.09 -4.55 -3.77
CA LEU A 73 20.05 -4.02 -4.64
C LEU A 73 19.95 -2.49 -4.48
N PRO A 74 20.13 -1.69 -5.55
CA PRO A 74 19.91 -0.26 -5.47
C PRO A 74 18.44 0.03 -5.12
N SER A 75 18.22 0.75 -4.02
CA SER A 75 16.88 1.06 -3.50
C SER A 75 16.78 2.50 -3.04
N ARG A 76 15.63 3.13 -3.27
CA ARG A 76 15.28 4.46 -2.77
C ARG A 76 13.87 4.48 -2.18
N VAL A 77 13.66 5.36 -1.22
CA VAL A 77 12.34 5.63 -0.64
C VAL A 77 11.62 6.65 -1.52
N VAL A 78 10.33 6.43 -1.77
CA VAL A 78 9.46 7.33 -2.54
C VAL A 78 8.27 7.72 -1.66
N THR A 79 7.94 9.00 -1.65
CA THR A 79 6.75 9.53 -0.99
C THR A 79 5.74 9.97 -2.03
N ASN A 80 4.52 9.44 -1.94
CA ASN A 80 3.36 9.89 -2.69
C ASN A 80 2.48 10.76 -1.80
N VAL A 81 2.14 11.96 -2.26
CA VAL A 81 1.26 12.88 -1.53
C VAL A 81 -0.16 12.74 -2.06
N VAL A 82 -1.16 12.83 -1.18
CA VAL A 82 -2.57 12.57 -1.55
C VAL A 82 -2.70 11.17 -2.17
N SER A 83 -2.13 10.17 -1.51
CA SER A 83 -2.05 8.81 -2.04
C SER A 83 -3.41 8.13 -1.95
N ALA A 84 -3.91 7.73 -3.10
CA ALA A 84 -5.11 6.90 -3.18
C ALA A 84 -4.83 5.50 -2.65
N HIS A 85 -5.80 4.95 -1.93
CA HIS A 85 -5.82 3.55 -1.52
C HIS A 85 -7.15 2.97 -1.97
N ASP A 86 -7.14 2.51 -3.22
CA ASP A 86 -8.25 1.83 -3.89
C ASP A 86 -8.32 0.39 -3.37
N THR A 87 -9.43 0.09 -2.70
CA THR A 87 -9.67 -1.19 -2.03
C THR A 87 -10.42 -2.19 -2.92
N ASN A 88 -10.91 -1.76 -4.09
CA ASN A 88 -11.73 -2.57 -4.99
C ASN A 88 -11.14 -2.75 -6.40
N GLY A 89 -10.01 -2.09 -6.71
CA GLY A 89 -9.28 -2.23 -7.96
C GLY A 89 -9.98 -1.57 -9.15
N SER A 90 -10.87 -0.61 -8.89
CA SER A 90 -11.62 0.12 -9.92
C SER A 90 -10.81 1.18 -10.65
N LEU A 91 -9.61 1.52 -10.15
CA LEU A 91 -8.80 2.68 -10.59
C LEU A 91 -9.51 4.02 -10.32
N SER A 92 -10.54 4.01 -9.47
CA SER A 92 -11.23 5.19 -8.95
C SER A 92 -11.35 5.07 -7.44
N LEU A 93 -11.51 6.21 -6.77
CA LEU A 93 -11.86 6.23 -5.35
C LEU A 93 -13.30 6.67 -5.21
N ASP A 94 -14.15 5.78 -4.73
CA ASP A 94 -15.57 6.08 -4.55
C ASP A 94 -15.84 6.59 -3.13
N VAL A 95 -16.33 7.83 -3.04
CA VAL A 95 -16.72 8.45 -1.77
C VAL A 95 -18.22 8.65 -1.73
N TYR A 96 -18.85 7.99 -0.77
CA TYR A 96 -20.31 7.99 -0.63
C TYR A 96 -20.78 8.95 0.45
N TYR A 97 -21.89 9.62 0.18
CA TYR A 97 -22.55 10.59 1.04
C TYR A 97 -24.02 10.25 1.23
N ASP A 98 -24.55 10.43 2.44
CA ASP A 98 -26.00 10.34 2.67
C ASP A 98 -26.77 11.48 1.98
N GLU A 99 -28.10 11.46 2.12
CA GLU A 99 -29.00 12.47 1.53
C GLU A 99 -28.77 13.90 2.08
N HIS A 100 -27.98 14.03 3.14
CA HIS A 100 -27.64 15.28 3.83
C HIS A 100 -26.19 15.71 3.61
N MET A 101 -25.45 15.08 2.68
CA MET A 101 -24.04 15.34 2.41
C MET A 101 -23.09 14.99 3.58
N ASN A 102 -23.49 14.07 4.46
CA ASN A 102 -22.55 13.48 5.42
C ASN A 102 -21.81 12.32 4.74
N ARG A 103 -20.47 12.32 4.81
CA ARG A 103 -19.64 11.24 4.28
C ARG A 103 -19.92 9.95 5.05
N LEU A 104 -20.06 8.85 4.33
CA LEU A 104 -20.17 7.51 4.91
C LEU A 104 -18.79 6.94 5.21
N ASP A 105 -18.69 6.21 6.32
CA ASP A 105 -17.45 5.58 6.79
C ASP A 105 -17.13 4.26 6.06
N ALA A 106 -18.08 3.74 5.29
CA ALA A 106 -17.94 2.51 4.51
C ALA A 106 -18.53 2.71 3.11
N ASP A 107 -17.92 2.04 2.13
CA ASP A 107 -18.53 1.89 0.81
C ASP A 107 -19.80 1.01 0.96
N PRO A 108 -20.98 1.47 0.52
CA PRO A 108 -22.24 0.74 0.65
C PRO A 108 -22.35 -0.50 -0.27
N LEU A 109 -21.48 -0.62 -1.27
CA LEU A 109 -21.40 -1.74 -2.21
C LEU A 109 -20.39 -2.80 -1.77
N THR A 110 -19.22 -2.39 -1.26
CA THR A 110 -18.12 -3.31 -0.89
C THR A 110 -17.96 -3.51 0.61
N GLY A 111 -18.54 -2.61 1.43
CA GLY A 111 -18.41 -2.60 2.89
C GLY A 111 -17.07 -2.05 3.39
N THR A 112 -16.12 -1.73 2.51
CA THR A 112 -14.79 -1.20 2.84
C THR A 112 -14.62 0.14 2.16
N ALA A 113 -14.36 1.20 2.92
CA ALA A 113 -14.17 2.52 2.34
C ALA A 113 -12.79 2.66 1.69
N ASP A 114 -12.79 3.19 0.47
CA ASP A 114 -11.61 3.79 -0.14
C ASP A 114 -11.10 4.95 0.72
N SER A 115 -9.78 5.06 0.81
CA SER A 115 -9.13 6.09 1.64
C SER A 115 -8.12 6.89 0.84
N ILE A 116 -8.04 8.18 1.17
CA ILE A 116 -6.99 9.07 0.67
C ILE A 116 -6.07 9.35 1.83
N TRP A 117 -4.82 8.93 1.69
CA TRP A 117 -3.77 9.19 2.65
C TRP A 117 -3.19 10.57 2.36
N ASN A 118 -2.97 11.36 3.40
CA ASN A 118 -2.21 12.61 3.31
C ASN A 118 -0.85 12.38 2.62
N TYR A 119 -0.17 11.30 2.99
CA TYR A 119 0.96 10.77 2.23
C TYR A 119 1.08 9.26 2.44
N HIS A 120 1.73 8.59 1.50
CA HIS A 120 2.14 7.20 1.60
C HIS A 120 3.59 7.04 1.14
N VAL A 121 4.28 6.03 1.66
CA VAL A 121 5.71 5.83 1.42
C VAL A 121 5.96 4.37 1.04
N TRP A 122 6.66 4.15 -0.08
CA TRP A 122 7.10 2.85 -0.57
C TRP A 122 8.57 2.90 -1.04
N ASN A 123 9.03 1.84 -1.71
CA ASN A 123 10.40 1.75 -2.23
C ASN A 123 10.42 1.53 -3.74
N ASP A 124 11.35 2.19 -4.42
CA ASP A 124 11.76 1.76 -5.77
C ASP A 124 13.06 0.96 -5.66
N VAL A 125 13.10 -0.21 -6.28
CA VAL A 125 14.29 -1.07 -6.37
C VAL A 125 14.70 -1.26 -7.83
N TRP A 126 15.97 -1.06 -8.14
CA TRP A 126 16.49 -1.14 -9.49
C TRP A 126 16.83 -2.59 -9.87
N MET A 127 16.16 -3.12 -10.89
CA MET A 127 16.45 -4.45 -11.42
C MET A 127 16.00 -4.59 -12.89
N SER A 128 16.54 -5.59 -13.59
CA SER A 128 16.01 -6.02 -14.89
C SER A 128 14.72 -6.81 -14.71
N ARG A 129 13.83 -6.76 -15.71
CA ARG A 129 12.60 -7.55 -15.79
C ARG A 129 12.61 -8.48 -17.02
N PRO A 130 13.40 -9.56 -16.99
CA PRO A 130 13.49 -10.50 -18.12
C PRO A 130 12.18 -11.26 -18.38
N ASP A 131 11.27 -11.24 -17.42
CA ASP A 131 9.91 -11.78 -17.48
C ASP A 131 8.93 -10.88 -18.26
N LEU A 132 9.31 -9.64 -18.56
CA LEU A 132 8.50 -8.67 -19.31
C LEU A 132 9.12 -8.32 -20.67
N PRO A 133 8.36 -7.69 -21.59
CA PRO A 133 8.93 -7.12 -22.81
C PRO A 133 10.06 -6.12 -22.51
N LYS A 134 10.94 -5.91 -23.50
CA LYS A 134 12.02 -4.92 -23.38
C LYS A 134 11.44 -3.52 -23.08
N GLY A 135 12.05 -2.82 -22.12
CA GLY A 135 11.64 -1.46 -21.72
C GLY A 135 11.13 -1.35 -20.29
N TYR A 136 10.76 -2.46 -19.63
CA TYR A 136 10.18 -2.45 -18.29
C TYR A 136 11.16 -2.81 -17.15
N GLY A 137 12.46 -2.84 -17.43
CA GLY A 137 13.49 -2.88 -16.39
C GLY A 137 13.70 -1.51 -15.74
N GLY A 138 14.70 -1.40 -14.85
CA GLY A 138 14.98 -0.16 -14.11
C GLY A 138 14.27 -0.14 -12.76
N TRP A 139 13.70 0.99 -12.36
CA TRP A 139 13.00 1.12 -11.09
C TRP A 139 11.70 0.32 -11.05
N GLN A 140 11.57 -0.52 -10.02
CA GLN A 140 10.38 -1.28 -9.70
C GLN A 140 9.85 -0.84 -8.35
N ALA A 141 8.59 -0.40 -8.29
CA ALA A 141 7.92 -0.09 -7.04
C ALA A 141 7.65 -1.40 -6.27
N ILE A 142 8.04 -1.43 -5.01
CA ILE A 142 7.66 -2.44 -4.02
C ILE A 142 7.13 -1.71 -2.80
N ASP A 143 6.04 -2.24 -2.23
CA ASP A 143 5.49 -1.71 -1.00
C ASP A 143 5.48 -2.77 0.10
N GLY A 144 6.26 -2.48 1.15
CA GLY A 144 6.36 -3.32 2.34
C GLY A 144 5.31 -2.99 3.40
N THR A 145 4.40 -2.07 3.14
CA THR A 145 3.28 -1.72 4.03
C THR A 145 2.14 -2.71 3.79
N PRO A 146 1.57 -3.34 4.84
CA PRO A 146 0.44 -4.22 4.65
C PRO A 146 -0.84 -3.42 4.39
N GLN A 147 -1.08 -3.12 3.12
CA GLN A 147 -2.20 -2.32 2.62
C GLN A 147 -3.29 -3.21 2.01
N GLU A 148 -3.00 -3.81 0.87
CA GLU A 148 -3.91 -4.70 0.15
C GLU A 148 -3.35 -6.12 -0.02
N GLN A 149 -4.24 -7.09 -0.22
CA GLN A 149 -3.85 -8.47 -0.45
C GLN A 149 -3.60 -8.75 -1.94
N SER A 150 -2.34 -9.02 -2.31
CA SER A 150 -1.98 -9.60 -3.60
C SER A 150 -1.90 -11.13 -3.51
N ALA A 151 -2.81 -11.82 -4.19
CA ALA A 151 -3.00 -13.27 -4.10
C ALA A 151 -3.21 -13.77 -2.66
N GLY A 152 -3.98 -13.02 -1.86
CA GLY A 152 -4.30 -13.36 -0.46
C GLY A 152 -3.21 -13.00 0.56
N LEU A 153 -2.14 -12.31 0.15
CA LEU A 153 -1.01 -11.91 1.00
C LEU A 153 -0.78 -10.40 0.94
N TYR A 154 -0.50 -9.77 2.09
CA TYR A 154 -0.17 -8.33 2.14
C TYR A 154 1.23 -8.03 1.60
N ARG A 155 1.31 -7.88 0.27
CA ARG A 155 2.52 -7.56 -0.49
C ARG A 155 2.12 -6.83 -1.76
N CYS A 156 3.03 -6.00 -2.26
CA CYS A 156 2.82 -5.30 -3.52
C CYS A 156 4.14 -5.13 -4.28
N GLY A 157 4.10 -5.44 -5.58
CA GLY A 157 5.22 -5.36 -6.51
C GLY A 157 6.05 -6.65 -6.58
N PRO A 158 7.16 -6.64 -7.37
CA PRO A 158 7.74 -5.49 -8.07
C PRO A 158 6.91 -5.04 -9.28
N ALA A 159 6.40 -3.82 -9.23
CA ALA A 159 5.66 -3.16 -10.30
C ALA A 159 6.60 -2.26 -11.12
N PRO A 160 6.73 -2.42 -12.45
CA PRO A 160 7.57 -1.53 -13.24
C PRO A 160 7.04 -0.09 -13.18
N VAL A 161 7.86 0.85 -12.72
CA VAL A 161 7.48 2.28 -12.69
C VAL A 161 7.13 2.78 -14.09
N GLU A 162 7.81 2.25 -15.12
CA GLU A 162 7.49 2.57 -16.51
C GLU A 162 6.10 2.06 -16.94
N ALA A 163 5.65 0.91 -16.43
CA ALA A 163 4.30 0.40 -16.72
C ALA A 163 3.24 1.25 -16.02
N VAL A 164 3.50 1.68 -14.79
CA VAL A 164 2.63 2.62 -14.05
C VAL A 164 2.50 3.94 -14.81
N ARG A 165 3.63 4.51 -15.24
CA ARG A 165 3.68 5.76 -16.03
C ARG A 165 2.89 5.67 -17.33
N GLN A 166 2.88 4.51 -17.98
CA GLN A 166 2.16 4.28 -19.22
C GLN A 166 0.71 3.81 -19.02
N GLY A 167 0.26 3.57 -17.78
CA GLY A 167 -1.07 3.06 -17.48
C GLY A 167 -1.30 1.60 -17.89
N ILE A 168 -0.26 0.77 -17.93
CA ILE A 168 -0.35 -0.62 -18.41
C ILE A 168 -0.72 -1.56 -17.26
N THR A 169 -1.96 -2.03 -17.24
CA THR A 169 -2.50 -2.91 -16.18
C THR A 169 -2.22 -4.40 -16.40
N GLY A 170 -1.81 -4.80 -17.60
CA GLY A 170 -1.65 -6.21 -17.98
C GLY A 170 -0.34 -6.88 -17.55
N PHE A 171 0.56 -6.17 -16.87
CA PHE A 171 1.84 -6.72 -16.43
C PHE A 171 1.85 -7.02 -14.94
N ASN A 172 2.51 -8.12 -14.60
CA ASN A 172 2.82 -8.44 -13.22
C ASN A 172 3.98 -7.55 -12.70
N PHE A 173 4.05 -7.23 -11.41
CA PHE A 173 3.09 -7.53 -10.35
C PHE A 173 2.39 -6.24 -9.92
N ASP A 174 1.11 -6.32 -9.56
CA ASP A 174 0.33 -5.28 -8.87
C ASP A 174 0.33 -3.87 -9.52
N VAL A 175 0.59 -3.79 -10.83
CA VAL A 175 0.63 -2.51 -11.56
C VAL A 175 -0.70 -1.74 -11.47
N PRO A 176 -1.89 -2.36 -11.59
CA PRO A 176 -3.17 -1.65 -11.45
C PRO A 176 -3.30 -0.95 -10.10
N PHE A 177 -2.89 -1.60 -8.99
CA PHE A 177 -2.94 -1.01 -7.66
C PHE A 177 -2.04 0.23 -7.58
N LEU A 178 -0.80 0.14 -8.08
CA LEU A 178 0.09 1.31 -8.11
C LEU A 178 -0.45 2.45 -8.98
N ILE A 179 -1.08 2.15 -10.12
CA ILE A 179 -1.73 3.16 -10.96
C ILE A 179 -2.85 3.84 -10.17
N ALA A 180 -3.72 3.08 -9.50
CA ALA A 180 -4.76 3.64 -8.66
C ALA A 180 -4.16 4.56 -7.59
N SER A 181 -3.10 4.13 -6.91
CA SER A 181 -2.46 4.92 -5.85
C SER A 181 -1.95 6.29 -6.29
N VAL A 182 -1.54 6.45 -7.56
CA VAL A 182 -0.98 7.70 -8.08
C VAL A 182 -1.92 8.49 -9.00
N ASN A 183 -2.98 7.86 -9.53
CA ASN A 183 -3.76 8.42 -10.62
C ASN A 183 -5.26 8.07 -10.57
N ALA A 184 -5.78 7.63 -9.41
CA ALA A 184 -7.21 7.38 -9.26
C ALA A 184 -8.01 8.69 -9.23
N ASP A 185 -9.09 8.72 -10.02
CA ASP A 185 -10.09 9.78 -9.93
C ASP A 185 -10.94 9.59 -8.68
N GLN A 186 -11.13 10.65 -7.90
CA GLN A 186 -12.05 10.61 -6.77
C GLN A 186 -13.47 10.93 -7.26
N ILE A 187 -14.37 9.96 -7.19
CA ILE A 187 -15.77 10.11 -7.57
C ILE A 187 -16.62 10.23 -6.31
N SER A 188 -17.41 11.30 -6.22
CA SER A 188 -18.34 11.50 -5.10
C SER A 188 -19.75 11.11 -5.51
N TRP A 189 -20.39 10.30 -4.66
CA TRP A 189 -21.74 9.77 -4.85
C TRP A 189 -22.65 10.20 -3.70
N ILE A 190 -23.86 10.65 -4.02
CA ILE A 190 -24.90 10.94 -3.02
C ILE A 190 -26.01 9.90 -3.09
N ARG A 191 -26.55 9.52 -1.94
CA ARG A 191 -27.71 8.64 -1.86
C ARG A 191 -28.89 9.30 -2.57
N ASN A 192 -29.46 8.59 -3.54
CA ASN A 192 -30.59 9.06 -4.32
C ASN A 192 -31.57 7.90 -4.58
N PRO A 193 -32.66 7.80 -3.80
CA PRO A 193 -33.69 6.77 -3.98
C PRO A 193 -34.39 6.77 -5.34
N ARG A 194 -34.28 7.86 -6.11
CA ARG A 194 -34.84 7.97 -7.47
C ARG A 194 -33.88 7.45 -8.55
N SER A 195 -32.62 7.25 -8.22
CA SER A 195 -31.64 6.65 -9.13
C SER A 195 -31.83 5.15 -9.20
N VAL A 196 -31.63 4.56 -10.39
CA VAL A 196 -31.72 3.12 -10.62
C VAL A 196 -30.75 2.33 -9.72
N ILE A 197 -29.58 2.90 -9.47
CA ILE A 197 -28.55 2.28 -8.61
C ILE A 197 -28.63 2.75 -7.15
N GLY A 198 -29.62 3.58 -6.79
CA GLY A 198 -29.75 4.17 -5.45
C GLY A 198 -28.76 5.29 -5.14
N TRP A 199 -27.88 5.65 -6.09
CA TRP A 199 -26.82 6.65 -5.96
C TRP A 199 -26.76 7.57 -7.18
N SER A 200 -26.32 8.81 -6.99
CA SER A 200 -26.06 9.75 -8.07
C SER A 200 -24.69 10.37 -7.93
N LYS A 201 -23.93 10.40 -9.03
CA LYS A 201 -22.65 11.08 -9.10
C LYS A 201 -22.85 12.58 -8.91
N ILE A 202 -22.14 13.18 -7.97
CA ILE A 202 -22.21 14.62 -7.67
C ILE A 202 -20.94 15.37 -8.07
N ASN A 203 -19.79 14.71 -8.07
CA ASN A 203 -18.52 15.32 -8.45
C ASN A 203 -17.50 14.27 -8.92
N THR A 204 -16.53 14.70 -9.73
CA THR A 204 -15.26 13.98 -9.92
C THR A 204 -14.13 14.97 -9.74
N ASN A 205 -13.19 14.61 -8.86
CA ASN A 205 -11.93 15.30 -8.72
C ASN A 205 -10.85 14.45 -9.39
N THR A 206 -10.31 14.94 -10.50
CA THR A 206 -9.21 14.30 -11.23
C THR A 206 -7.89 14.87 -10.70
N THR A 207 -6.93 14.00 -10.38
CA THR A 207 -5.58 14.40 -9.97
C THR A 207 -4.65 14.70 -11.14
#